data_AF-A0AAV0QKL0-F1
#
_entry.id   AF-A0AAV0QKL0-F1
#
_cell.length_a   1.000
_cell.length_b   1.000
_cell.length_c   1.000
_cell.angle_alpha   90.00
_cell.angle_beta   90.00
_cell.angle_gamma   90.00
#
_symmetry.space_group_name_H-M   'P 1'
#
loop_
_entity.id
_entity.type
_entity.pdbx_description
1 polymer ?
#
loop_
_entity_poly.entity_id
_entity_poly.type
_entity_poly.pdbx_seq_one_letter_code
_entity_poly.pdbx_strand_id
1 'polypeptide(L)'
;MIAELIGTPIRVDRATEMGARGNYARVSVEVDLTKPLLGKYKVEGITYLIQYEGLDEICGECGLYGNRTEKCHCRIMEEQPPSSTAECVPETPVD
;
A
#
# COMPACT_ATOMS: atom_id res chain seq x y z
N MET A 1 9.75 -8.41 15.05
CA MET A 1 8.50 -9.10 14.57
C MET A 1 8.63 -9.36 13.07
N ILE A 2 8.04 -10.43 12.49
CA ILE A 2 8.18 -10.72 11.03
C ILE A 2 7.74 -9.54 10.16
N ALA A 3 6.73 -8.78 10.58
CA ALA A 3 6.25 -7.60 9.87
C ALA A 3 7.34 -6.54 9.62
N GLU A 4 8.35 -6.42 10.50
CA GLU A 4 9.47 -5.48 10.34
C GLU A 4 10.35 -5.80 9.11
N LEU A 5 10.34 -7.06 8.66
CA LEU A 5 11.02 -7.45 7.41
C LEU A 5 10.25 -7.01 6.17
N ILE A 6 8.96 -6.71 6.32
CA ILE A 6 8.04 -6.33 5.23
C ILE A 6 7.94 -4.79 5.17
N GLY A 7 7.85 -4.12 6.31
CA GLY A 7 7.73 -2.68 6.44
C GLY A 7 7.63 -2.22 7.89
N THR A 8 7.22 -0.98 8.13
CA THR A 8 7.00 -0.47 9.50
C THR A 8 5.66 -1.00 10.02
N PRO A 9 5.62 -1.81 11.08
CA PRO A 9 4.36 -2.36 11.56
C PRO A 9 3.46 -1.29 12.17
N ILE A 10 2.19 -1.28 11.74
CA ILE A 10 1.17 -0.35 12.22
C ILE A 10 0.19 -1.05 13.15
N ARG A 11 -0.28 -2.24 12.75
CA ARG A 11 -1.31 -2.98 13.49
C ARG A 11 -1.24 -4.47 13.21
N VAL A 12 -1.51 -5.28 14.23
CA VAL A 12 -1.73 -6.71 14.09
C VAL A 12 -3.24 -6.97 14.01
N ASP A 13 -3.67 -7.83 13.08
CA ASP A 13 -5.07 -8.24 13.01
C ASP A 13 -5.50 -8.93 14.31
N ARG A 14 -6.70 -8.64 14.80
CA ARG A 14 -7.19 -9.14 16.09
C ARG A 14 -7.23 -10.67 16.15
N ALA A 15 -7.56 -11.35 15.05
CA ALA A 15 -7.60 -12.82 15.04
C ALA A 15 -6.17 -13.41 15.03
N THR A 16 -5.21 -12.69 14.46
CA THR A 16 -3.78 -13.03 14.55
C THR A 16 -3.25 -12.80 15.97
N GLU A 17 -3.59 -11.66 16.59
CA GLU A 17 -3.21 -11.32 17.97
C GLU A 17 -3.78 -12.32 19.00
N MET A 18 -5.03 -12.74 18.82
CA MET A 18 -5.68 -13.73 19.70
C MET A 18 -5.22 -15.17 19.43
N GLY A 19 -4.36 -15.41 18.44
CA GLY A 19 -3.96 -16.77 18.02
C GLY A 19 -5.13 -17.61 17.50
N ALA A 20 -6.23 -16.98 17.11
CA ALA A 20 -7.47 -17.64 16.73
C ALA A 20 -7.44 -18.22 15.30
N ARG A 21 -6.49 -17.78 14.46
CA ARG A 21 -6.27 -18.29 13.10
C ARG A 21 -4.90 -19.00 13.02
N GLY A 22 -4.92 -20.29 12.71
CA GLY A 22 -3.70 -21.10 12.56
C GLY A 22 -3.08 -21.10 11.15
N ASN A 23 -3.79 -20.62 10.13
CA ASN A 23 -3.38 -20.81 8.74
C ASN A 23 -2.56 -19.66 8.16
N TYR A 24 -2.71 -18.44 8.67
CA TYR A 24 -1.96 -17.27 8.22
C TYR A 24 -1.98 -16.16 9.27
N ALA A 25 -0.98 -15.29 9.23
CA ALA A 25 -0.92 -14.06 10.00
C ALA A 25 -1.30 -12.87 9.11
N ARG A 26 -2.06 -11.91 9.66
CA ARG A 26 -2.43 -10.67 8.97
C ARG A 26 -1.96 -9.47 9.77
N VAL A 27 -1.27 -8.55 9.10
CA VAL A 27 -0.67 -7.35 9.69
C VAL A 27 -0.80 -6.17 8.73
N SER A 28 -1.01 -4.98 9.28
CA SER A 28 -0.91 -3.71 8.56
C SER A 28 0.49 -3.16 8.74
N VAL A 29 1.14 -2.82 7.64
CA VAL A 29 2.49 -2.26 7.59
C VAL A 29 2.48 -1.02 6.70
N GLU A 30 3.33 -0.05 7.02
CA GLU A 30 3.70 1.02 6.10
C GLU A 30 4.87 0.54 5.24
N VAL A 31 4.76 0.73 3.92
CA VAL A 31 5.73 0.29 2.93
C VAL A 31 6.02 1.39 1.92
N ASP A 32 7.25 1.42 1.42
CA ASP A 32 7.66 2.33 0.36
C ASP A 32 7.35 1.72 -1.01
N LEU A 33 6.32 2.24 -1.66
CA LEU A 33 5.84 1.76 -2.97
C LEU A 33 6.78 2.13 -4.13
N THR A 34 7.79 2.98 -3.91
CA THR A 34 8.84 3.25 -4.91
C THR A 34 9.84 2.09 -5.02
N LYS A 35 9.78 1.14 -4.08
CA LYS A 35 10.62 -0.05 -4.05
C LYS A 35 9.80 -1.30 -4.37
N PRO A 36 10.43 -2.34 -4.96
CA PRO A 36 9.76 -3.63 -5.15
C PRO A 36 9.29 -4.20 -3.82
N LEU A 37 8.03 -4.61 -3.77
CA LEU A 37 7.45 -5.25 -2.59
C LEU A 37 7.95 -6.68 -2.42
N LEU A 38 8.17 -7.09 -1.16
CA LEU A 38 8.60 -8.44 -0.83
C LEU A 38 7.45 -9.43 -1.06
N GLY A 39 7.59 -10.38 -1.98
CA GLY A 39 6.53 -11.35 -2.28
C GLY A 39 6.56 -12.64 -1.44
N LYS A 40 7.69 -12.94 -0.79
CA LYS A 40 7.86 -14.12 0.07
C LYS A 40 9.01 -13.94 1.04
N TYR A 41 8.98 -14.65 2.16
CA TYR A 41 10.08 -14.69 3.12
C TYR A 41 10.34 -16.12 3.60
N LYS A 42 11.52 -16.38 4.18
CA LYS A 42 11.92 -17.71 4.65
C LYS A 42 12.29 -17.66 6.14
N VAL A 43 11.66 -18.51 6.94
CA VAL A 43 11.95 -18.70 8.37
C VAL A 43 12.17 -20.18 8.61
N GLU A 44 13.30 -20.54 9.23
CA GLU A 44 13.62 -21.93 9.62
C GLU A 44 13.45 -22.96 8.49
N GLY A 45 13.78 -22.57 7.25
CA GLY A 45 13.63 -23.46 6.09
C GLY A 45 12.28 -23.38 5.39
N ILE A 46 11.24 -22.87 6.06
CA ILE A 46 9.88 -22.75 5.54
C ILE A 46 9.73 -21.42 4.79
N THR A 47 9.16 -21.48 3.59
CA THR A 47 8.85 -20.28 2.79
C THR A 47 7.40 -19.88 3.01
N TYR A 48 7.19 -18.62 3.36
CA TYR A 48 5.87 -18.01 3.52
C TYR A 48 5.64 -17.03 2.38
N LEU A 49 4.46 -17.08 1.78
CA LEU A 49 4.04 -16.14 0.75
C LEU A 49 3.42 -14.91 1.39
N ILE A 50 3.68 -13.74 0.80
CA ILE A 50 3.10 -12.47 1.23
C ILE A 50 2.05 -12.07 0.21
N GLN A 51 0.84 -11.84 0.69
CA GLN A 51 -0.24 -11.23 -0.10
C GLN A 51 -0.48 -9.83 0.43
N TYR A 52 -0.33 -8.82 -0.43
CA TYR A 52 -0.74 -7.46 -0.12
C TYR A 52 -2.22 -7.29 -0.49
N GLU A 53 -2.95 -6.58 0.36
CA GLU A 53 -4.35 -6.21 0.15
C GLU A 53 -4.43 -4.70 -0.15
N GLY A 54 -5.35 -4.29 -1.04
CA GLY A 54 -5.61 -2.88 -1.33
C GLY A 54 -4.58 -2.20 -2.26
N LEU A 55 -3.65 -2.93 -2.87
CA LEU A 55 -2.72 -2.35 -3.85
C LEU A 55 -3.44 -1.81 -5.09
N ASP A 56 -4.56 -2.42 -5.48
CA ASP A 56 -5.42 -2.01 -6.58
C ASP A 56 -6.22 -0.72 -6.29
N GLU A 57 -6.26 -0.32 -5.02
CA GLU A 57 -6.86 0.94 -4.58
C GLU A 57 -5.86 2.10 -4.63
N ILE A 58 -4.59 1.83 -4.93
CA ILE A 58 -3.54 2.82 -5.05
C ILE A 58 -3.39 3.23 -6.51
N CYS A 59 -3.34 4.54 -6.76
CA CYS A 59 -3.08 5.06 -8.09
C CYS A 59 -1.66 4.70 -8.53
N GLY A 60 -1.53 3.99 -9.66
CA GLY A 60 -0.23 3.67 -10.24
C GLY A 60 0.53 4.90 -10.79
N GLU A 61 -0.16 6.02 -10.98
CA GLU A 61 0.44 7.25 -11.51
C GLU A 61 0.78 8.25 -10.40
N CYS A 62 -0.14 8.53 -9.47
CA CYS A 62 0.09 9.51 -8.41
C CYS A 62 0.37 8.92 -7.03
N GLY A 63 0.29 7.59 -6.86
CA GLY A 63 0.55 6.92 -5.58
C GLY A 63 -0.51 7.12 -4.50
N LEU A 64 -1.61 7.82 -4.80
CA LEU A 64 -2.65 8.12 -3.82
C LEU A 64 -3.60 6.92 -3.62
N TYR A 65 -3.82 6.55 -2.35
CA TYR A 65 -4.78 5.53 -1.96
C TYR A 65 -6.24 6.02 -2.13
N GLY A 66 -7.12 5.12 -2.55
CA GLY A 66 -8.53 5.42 -2.87
C GLY A 66 -8.74 6.08 -4.24
N ASN A 67 -7.65 6.40 -4.94
CA ASN A 67 -7.69 6.96 -6.29
C ASN A 67 -7.26 5.89 -7.29
N ARG A 68 -8.21 5.29 -8.01
CA ARG A 68 -7.86 4.32 -9.06
C ARG A 68 -7.15 5.03 -10.21
N THR A 69 -6.16 4.37 -10.80
CA THR A 69 -5.41 4.88 -11.97
C THR A 69 -6.34 5.35 -13.10
N GLU A 70 -7.46 4.65 -13.32
CA GLU A 70 -8.47 4.99 -14.33
C GLU A 70 -9.15 6.35 -14.12
N LYS A 71 -9.19 6.84 -12.87
CA LYS A 71 -9.85 8.09 -12.48
C LYS A 71 -8.85 9.14 -11.99
N CYS A 72 -7.56 8.94 -12.26
CA CYS A 72 -6.53 9.84 -11.81
C CYS A 72 -6.61 11.19 -12.54
N HIS A 73 -6.88 12.26 -11.81
CA HIS A 73 -6.87 13.61 -12.37
C HIS A 73 -5.48 14.02 -12.86
N CYS A 74 -4.42 13.47 -12.27
CA CYS A 74 -3.03 13.74 -12.65
C CYS A 74 -2.69 13.16 -14.05
N ARG A 75 -3.53 12.27 -14.60
CA ARG A 75 -3.48 11.81 -16.00
C ARG A 75 -4.11 12.79 -17.00
N ILE A 76 -5.15 13.51 -16.56
CA ILE A 76 -5.95 14.40 -17.41
C ILE A 76 -5.22 15.74 -17.65
N MET A 77 -4.22 16.06 -16.82
CA MET A 77 -3.47 17.31 -16.90
C MET A 77 -2.41 17.35 -18.03
N GLU A 78 -2.10 16.24 -18.71
CA GLU A 78 -1.09 16.23 -19.78
C GLU A 78 -1.55 16.87 -21.11
N GLU A 79 -2.84 17.20 -21.29
CA GLU A 79 -3.35 17.86 -22.51
C GLU A 79 -3.52 19.39 -22.42
N GLN A 80 -3.13 20.05 -21.32
CA GLN A 80 -3.18 21.53 -21.22
C GLN A 80 -1.79 22.18 -21.02
N PRO A 81 -1.56 23.40 -21.58
CA PRO A 81 -0.26 24.07 -21.56
C PRO A 81 0.20 24.44 -20.13
N PRO A 82 1.52 24.59 -19.91
CA PRO A 82 2.11 24.61 -18.57
C PRO A 82 1.79 25.91 -17.84
N SER A 83 0.75 25.86 -17.01
CA SER A 83 0.49 26.89 -16.01
C SER A 83 0.45 26.23 -14.64
N SER A 84 1.52 26.46 -13.88
CA SER A 84 1.78 26.07 -12.49
C SER A 84 2.10 24.59 -12.23
N THR A 85 3.20 24.38 -11.52
CA THR A 85 3.60 23.12 -10.86
C THR A 85 2.50 22.70 -9.89
N ALA A 86 1.54 21.90 -10.37
CA ALA A 86 0.51 21.31 -9.52
C ALA A 86 1.02 19.98 -8.99
N GLU A 87 1.39 19.97 -7.71
CA GLU A 87 1.50 18.73 -6.96
C GLU A 87 0.11 18.04 -6.96
N CYS A 88 0.08 16.71 -7.06
CA CYS A 88 -1.14 15.91 -7.00
C CYS A 88 -1.66 15.91 -5.55
N VAL A 89 -2.13 17.05 -5.06
CA VAL A 89 -2.63 17.21 -3.70
C VAL A 89 -4.09 16.78 -3.70
N PRO A 90 -4.48 15.77 -2.89
CA PRO A 90 -5.89 15.46 -2.72
C PRO A 90 -6.62 16.70 -2.17
N GLU A 91 -7.76 17.04 -2.78
CA GLU A 91 -8.67 18.03 -2.20
C GLU A 91 -9.09 17.53 -0.82
N THR A 92 -8.49 18.08 0.23
CA THR A 92 -9.00 17.89 1.59
C THR A 92 -10.41 18.50 1.63
N PRO A 93 -11.41 17.84 2.22
CA PRO A 93 -12.69 18.47 2.50
C PRO A 93 -12.42 19.75 3.29
N VAL A 94 -12.67 20.90 2.67
CA VAL A 94 -12.85 22.15 3.39
C VAL A 94 -14.23 22.04 4.03
N ASP A 95 -14.28 22.26 5.35
CA ASP A 95 -15.48 22.16 6.22
C ASP A 95 -16.83 22.46 5.53
#